data_AF-A0A832LDU2-F1
#
_entry.id   AF-A0A832LDU2-F1
#
_cell.length_a   1.000
_cell.length_b   1.000
_cell.length_c   1.000
_cell.angle_alpha   90.00
_cell.angle_beta   90.00
_cell.angle_gamma   90.00
#
_symmetry.space_group_name_H-M   'P 1'
#
loop_
_entity.id
_entity.type
_entity.pdbx_description
1 polymer ?
#
loop_
_entity_poly.entity_id
_entity_poly.type
_entity_poly.pdbx_seq_one_letter_code
_entity_poly.pdbx_strand_id
1 'polypeptide(L)' 'MTLSPSSESTTHLGTTHLGHYGLIAGVFDELGIPELIDNLLPKKSGHNISHSTAIKAMCINGLGFTERRL' A
#
# COMPACT_ATOMS: atom_id res chain seq x y z
N MET A 1 38.50 -7.54 -30.34
CA MET A 1 37.87 -7.86 -29.04
C MET A 1 37.51 -6.55 -28.38
N THR A 2 36.37 -5.97 -28.74
CA THR A 2 35.87 -4.72 -28.16
C THR A 2 34.92 -5.09 -27.02
N LEU A 3 35.31 -4.82 -25.78
CA LEU A 3 34.47 -5.05 -24.61
C LEU A 3 33.29 -4.07 -24.67
N SER A 4 32.07 -4.59 -24.71
CA SER A 4 30.84 -3.81 -24.57
C SER A 4 30.79 -3.20 -23.16
N PRO A 5 30.37 -1.93 -22.98
CA PRO A 5 30.20 -1.36 -21.66
C PRO A 5 29.07 -2.09 -20.93
N SER A 6 29.35 -2.55 -19.71
CA SER A 6 28.38 -3.07 -18.76
C SER A 6 27.26 -2.06 -18.57
N SER A 7 26.02 -2.49 -18.76
CA SER A 7 24.81 -1.72 -18.47
C SER A 7 24.75 -1.38 -16.97
N GLU A 8 25.27 -0.22 -16.59
CA GLU A 8 24.97 0.40 -15.30
C GLU A 8 23.45 0.60 -15.21
N SER A 9 22.80 -0.14 -14.30
CA SER A 9 21.41 0.10 -13.95
C SER A 9 21.36 1.39 -13.14
N THR A 10 21.18 2.52 -13.83
CA THR A 10 21.04 3.83 -13.22
C THR A 10 19.78 3.82 -12.35
N THR A 11 19.93 3.87 -11.03
CA THR A 11 18.79 3.97 -10.11
C THR A 11 18.13 5.33 -10.31
N HIS A 12 16.95 5.34 -10.91
CA HIS A 12 16.22 6.57 -11.22
C HIS A 12 15.62 7.14 -9.92
N LEU A 13 16.32 8.08 -9.29
CA LEU A 13 15.85 8.78 -8.10
C LEU A 13 14.69 9.70 -8.47
N GLY A 14 13.51 9.40 -7.96
CA GLY A 14 12.29 10.17 -8.18
C GLY A 14 11.51 10.33 -6.88
N THR A 15 10.72 11.40 -6.79
CA THR A 15 9.79 11.62 -5.68
C THR A 15 8.36 11.43 -6.17
N THR A 16 7.47 10.94 -5.32
CA THR A 16 6.05 10.76 -5.66
C THR A 16 5.20 11.28 -4.51
N HIS A 17 4.16 12.04 -4.83
CA HIS A 17 3.18 12.48 -3.86
C HIS A 17 2.24 11.33 -3.51
N LEU A 18 2.23 10.92 -2.23
CA LEU A 18 1.40 9.82 -1.74
C LEU A 18 -0.04 10.23 -1.41
N GLY A 19 -0.28 11.53 -1.22
CA GLY A 19 -1.58 12.06 -0.80
C GLY A 19 -2.05 11.48 0.53
N HIS A 20 -3.31 11.75 0.86
CA HIS A 20 -3.92 11.24 2.10
C HIS A 20 -4.04 9.71 2.11
N TYR A 21 -4.42 9.10 0.99
CA TYR A 21 -4.60 7.65 0.90
C TYR A 21 -3.30 6.87 1.13
N GLY A 22 -2.17 7.36 0.61
CA GLY A 22 -0.87 6.74 0.84
C GLY A 22 -0.40 6.86 2.29
N LEU A 23 -0.75 7.95 2.99
CA LEU A 23 -0.48 8.08 4.43
C LEU A 23 -1.30 7.08 5.26
N ILE A 24 -2.60 6.94 5.00
CA ILE A 24 -3.42 5.94 5.70
C ILE A 24 -2.90 4.53 5.42
N ALA A 25 -2.67 4.19 4.15
CA ALA A 25 -2.19 2.88 3.77
C ALA A 25 -0.85 2.56 4.45
N GLY A 26 0.08 3.52 4.45
CA GLY A 26 1.37 3.39 5.12
C GLY A 26 1.24 3.18 6.63
N VAL A 27 0.46 4.01 7.32
CA VAL A 27 0.24 3.85 8.78
C VAL A 27 -0.47 2.54 9.10
N PHE A 28 -1.45 2.14 8.29
CA PHE A 28 -2.17 0.87 8.47
C PHE A 28 -1.21 -0.32 8.41
N ASP A 29 -0.24 -0.28 7.49
CA ASP A 29 0.78 -1.32 7.34
C ASP A 29 1.86 -1.25 8.41
N GLU A 30 2.34 -0.06 8.74
CA GLU A 30 3.39 0.16 9.76
C GLU A 30 2.96 -0.32 11.15
N LEU A 31 1.67 -0.21 11.48
CA LEU A 31 1.12 -0.66 12.75
C LEU A 31 0.88 -2.17 12.84
N GLY A 32 1.10 -2.94 11.77
CA GLY A 32 0.85 -4.38 11.76
C GLY A 32 -0.63 -4.77 11.90
N ILE A 33 -1.53 -3.85 11.55
CA ILE A 33 -2.97 -4.08 11.54
C ILE A 33 -3.37 -5.22 10.58
N PRO A 34 -2.80 -5.37 9.36
CA PRO A 34 -3.25 -6.42 8.46
C PRO A 34 -2.99 -7.83 9.02
N GLU A 35 -1.84 -8.05 9.66
CA GLU A 35 -1.50 -9.32 10.29
C GLU A 35 -2.44 -9.62 11.45
N LEU A 36 -2.73 -8.62 12.29
CA LEU A 36 -3.66 -8.78 13.41
C LEU A 36 -5.05 -9.18 12.92
N ILE A 37 -5.56 -8.51 11.87
CA ILE A 37 -6.88 -8.80 11.31
C ILE A 37 -6.91 -10.21 10.72
N ASP A 38 -5.93 -10.57 9.89
CA ASP A 38 -5.95 -11.87 9.22
C ASP A 38 -5.73 -13.03 10.21
N ASN A 39 -5.05 -12.79 11.33
CA ASN A 39 -4.93 -13.75 12.43
C ASN A 39 -6.23 -13.92 13.22
N LEU A 40 -6.93 -12.82 13.53
CA LEU A 40 -8.19 -12.85 14.30
C LEU A 40 -9.40 -13.28 13.45
N LEU A 41 -9.38 -12.91 12.17
CA LEU A 41 -10.43 -13.16 11.19
C LEU A 41 -9.82 -13.86 9.97
N PRO A 42 -9.35 -15.10 10.12
CA PRO A 42 -8.78 -15.84 9.00
C PRO A 42 -9.82 -16.03 7.91
N LYS A 43 -9.39 -15.87 6.67
CA LYS A 43 -10.23 -16.08 5.49
C LYS A 43 -10.59 -17.56 5.36
N LYS A 44 -11.89 -17.87 5.35
CA LYS A 44 -12.42 -19.25 5.26
C LYS A 44 -13.11 -19.56 3.94
N SER A 45 -13.34 -18.55 3.11
CA SER A 45 -14.09 -18.64 1.84
C SER A 45 -13.22 -18.24 0.65
N GLY A 46 -13.60 -18.71 -0.54
CA GLY A 46 -12.86 -18.51 -1.80
C GLY A 46 -12.92 -17.10 -2.40
N HIS A 47 -12.97 -16.04 -1.58
CA HIS A 47 -12.86 -14.67 -2.09
C HIS A 47 -11.47 -14.42 -2.66
N ASN A 48 -11.27 -13.33 -3.41
CA ASN A 48 -9.97 -13.01 -4.00
C ASN A 48 -9.06 -12.18 -3.07
N ILE A 49 -9.61 -11.52 -2.05
CA ILE A 49 -8.87 -10.62 -1.15
C ILE A 49 -8.89 -11.13 0.30
N SER A 50 -7.95 -10.67 1.14
CA SER A 50 -7.96 -10.89 2.59
C SER A 50 -8.94 -9.95 3.28
N HIS A 51 -9.33 -10.26 4.53
CA HIS A 51 -10.17 -9.36 5.31
C HIS A 51 -9.43 -8.07 5.64
N SER A 52 -8.13 -8.16 5.94
CA SER A 52 -7.26 -6.99 6.13
C SER A 52 -7.26 -6.06 4.91
N THR A 53 -7.23 -6.60 3.69
CA THR A 53 -7.27 -5.82 2.46
C THR A 53 -8.61 -5.09 2.31
N ALA A 54 -9.72 -5.78 2.56
CA ALA A 54 -11.05 -5.18 2.50
C ALA A 54 -11.19 -4.06 3.55
N ILE A 55 -10.70 -4.27 4.76
CA ILE A 55 -10.75 -3.29 5.85
C ILE A 55 -9.84 -2.10 5.57
N LYS A 56 -8.62 -2.33 5.07
CA LYS A 56 -7.72 -1.25 4.62
C LYS A 56 -8.42 -0.37 3.58
N ALA A 57 -9.08 -0.98 2.59
CA ALA A 57 -9.85 -0.25 1.59
C ALA A 57 -11.01 0.54 2.22
N MET A 58 -11.72 -0.01 3.21
CA MET A 58 -12.74 0.73 3.96
C MET A 58 -12.16 1.91 4.73
N CYS A 59 -10.98 1.77 5.37
CA CYS A 59 -10.31 2.87 6.07
C CYS A 59 -9.88 3.98 5.11
N ILE A 60 -9.25 3.60 3.98
CA ILE A 60 -8.84 4.53 2.93
C ILE A 60 -10.06 5.31 2.39
N ASN A 61 -11.19 4.63 2.16
CA ASN A 61 -12.41 5.26 1.66
C ASN A 61 -13.19 6.05 2.73
N GLY A 62 -13.18 5.60 3.98
CA GLY A 62 -14.06 6.10 5.05
C GLY A 62 -13.51 7.26 5.86
N LEU A 63 -12.19 7.47 5.89
CA LEU A 63 -11.56 8.54 6.69
C LEU A 63 -11.68 9.93 6.05
N GLY A 64 -12.20 10.03 4.82
CA GLY A 64 -12.88 11.24 4.35
C GLY A 64 -12.03 12.50 4.11
N PHE A 65 -10.70 12.47 4.27
CA PHE A 65 -9.84 13.58 3.82
C PHE A 65 -9.64 13.51 2.30
N THR A 66 -10.71 13.80 1.58
CA THR A 66 -10.57 14.40 0.26
C THR A 66 -10.28 15.87 0.51
N GLU A 67 -9.15 16.38 -0.01
CA GLU A 67 -8.70 17.78 0.09
C GLU A 67 -9.67 18.75 -0.63
N ARG A 68 -10.97 18.68 -0.32
CA ARG A 68 -12.02 19.52 -0.85
C ARG A 68 -12.45 20.49 0.25
N ARG A 69 -11.76 21.63 0.30
CA ARG A 69 -12.25 22.80 1.01
C ARG A 69 -13.56 23.21 0.31
N LEU A 70 -14.66 23.31 1.06
CA LEU A 70 -15.92 23.92 0.58
C LEU A 70 -15.71 25.42 0.38
#